data_AF-A0A8J4GFZ6-F1
#
_entry.id   AF-A0A8J4GFZ6-F1
#
_cell.length_a   1.000
_cell.length_b   1.000
_cell.length_c   1.000
_cell.angle_alpha   90.00
_cell.angle_beta   90.00
_cell.angle_gamma   90.00
#
_symmetry.space_group_name_H-M   'P 1'
#
loop_
_entity.id
_entity.type
_entity.pdbx_description
1 polymer ?
#
loop_
_entity_poly.entity_id
_entity_poly.type
_entity_poly.pdbx_seq_one_letter_code
_entity_poly.pdbx_strand_id
1 'polypeptide(L)'
;MGTRGAVLLERPPAGTDLRNEVQERTLEGILTAELGPQLEAARNTAAAAAAAAAVPSPAVCVSASGVRIGAGSVAATEGYVRLVYTSGRDPSQATRQAQAAAHRAAALNADAGRGDSYRGSGSTATGTTTRVAAAATTAPGLMGRVTLASIADLPKDAVADTTGAGDSFIGSVLYGLATGLPLPATLRLAAVVAACKCTELGARPGLPIRSQLALELLHPTAV
;
A
#
# COMPACT_ATOMS: atom_id res chain seq x y z
N MET A 1 -8.65 -6.67 -6.16
CA MET A 1 -7.47 -6.37 -5.30
C MET A 1 -7.83 -5.60 -4.03
N GLY A 2 -8.84 -4.71 -4.01
CA GLY A 2 -9.18 -3.88 -2.84
C GLY A 2 -9.63 -4.59 -1.55
N THR A 3 -9.79 -5.92 -1.56
CA THR A 3 -10.12 -6.72 -0.37
C THR A 3 -8.90 -7.29 0.35
N ARG A 4 -7.68 -7.15 -0.20
CA ARG A 4 -6.45 -7.80 0.32
C ARG A 4 -5.50 -6.85 1.07
N GLY A 5 -5.80 -5.55 1.09
CA GLY A 5 -4.99 -4.53 1.76
C GLY A 5 -4.21 -3.64 0.78
N ALA A 6 -2.99 -3.26 1.14
CA ALA A 6 -2.17 -2.28 0.40
C ALA A 6 -0.92 -2.94 -0.22
N VAL A 7 -0.56 -2.51 -1.43
CA VAL A 7 0.64 -2.97 -2.14
C VAL A 7 1.63 -1.83 -2.26
N LEU A 8 2.90 -2.10 -1.94
CA LEU A 8 4.02 -1.20 -2.11
C LEU A 8 5.04 -1.82 -3.07
N LEU A 9 5.53 -1.00 -4.00
CA LEU A 9 6.58 -1.37 -4.94
C LEU A 9 7.82 -0.54 -4.65
N GLU A 10 8.88 -1.22 -4.24
CA GLU A 10 10.18 -0.59 -3.97
C GLU A 10 11.14 -0.90 -5.10
N ARG A 11 11.72 0.15 -5.70
CA ARG A 11 12.72 -0.04 -6.76
C ARG A 11 14.06 -0.48 -6.18
N PRO A 12 14.84 -1.26 -6.93
CA PRO A 12 16.22 -1.53 -6.56
C PRO A 12 17.04 -0.23 -6.50
N PRO A 13 18.06 -0.15 -5.62
CA PRO A 13 19.03 0.92 -5.62
C PRO A 13 19.64 1.14 -7.01
N ALA A 14 20.08 2.37 -7.28
CA ALA A 14 20.79 2.67 -8.51
C ALA A 14 22.08 1.82 -8.59
N GLY A 15 22.29 1.15 -9.73
CA GLY A 15 23.49 0.34 -9.96
C GLY A 15 23.39 -1.12 -9.52
N THR A 16 22.27 -1.59 -8.98
CA THR A 16 22.06 -3.02 -8.72
C THR A 16 21.99 -3.79 -10.05
N ASP A 17 22.96 -4.68 -10.29
CA ASP A 17 22.96 -5.54 -11.48
C ASP A 17 22.04 -6.74 -11.24
N LEU A 18 20.85 -6.67 -11.84
CA LEU A 18 19.79 -7.67 -11.70
C LEU A 18 19.56 -8.46 -13.00
N ARG A 19 20.54 -8.47 -13.92
CA ARG A 19 20.40 -9.06 -15.26
C ARG A 19 20.20 -10.58 -15.26
N ASN A 20 20.73 -11.29 -14.26
CA ASN A 20 20.85 -12.75 -14.30
C ASN A 20 20.01 -13.52 -13.26
N GLU A 21 19.32 -12.84 -12.33
CA GLU A 21 18.67 -13.51 -11.17
C GLU A 21 17.16 -13.26 -11.04
N VAL A 22 16.55 -12.50 -11.95
CA VAL A 22 15.21 -11.97 -11.70
C VAL A 22 14.14 -12.73 -12.47
N GLN A 23 13.32 -13.47 -11.71
CA GLN A 23 12.13 -14.16 -12.21
C GLN A 23 11.11 -13.14 -12.75
N GLU A 24 10.63 -13.39 -13.97
CA GLU A 24 9.54 -12.62 -14.57
C GLU A 24 8.20 -13.12 -14.05
N ARG A 25 7.47 -12.25 -13.35
CA ARG A 25 6.20 -12.62 -12.71
C ARG A 25 5.18 -11.49 -12.82
N THR A 26 3.91 -11.85 -12.92
CA THR A 26 2.83 -10.86 -12.91
C THR A 26 2.56 -10.42 -11.47
N LEU A 27 2.16 -9.17 -11.27
CA LEU A 27 1.79 -8.69 -9.93
C LEU A 27 0.70 -9.57 -9.32
N GLU A 28 -0.33 -9.91 -10.09
CA GLU A 28 -1.40 -10.79 -9.64
C GLU A 28 -0.88 -12.15 -9.19
N GLY A 29 0.02 -12.78 -9.96
CA GLY A 29 0.63 -14.06 -9.60
C GLY A 29 1.47 -13.99 -8.34
N ILE A 30 2.17 -12.87 -8.10
CA ILE A 30 2.91 -12.64 -6.85
C ILE A 30 1.93 -12.52 -5.67
N LEU A 31 0.87 -11.73 -5.82
CA LEU A 31 -0.10 -11.52 -4.74
C LEU A 31 -0.92 -12.77 -4.41
N THR A 32 -1.23 -13.62 -5.40
CA THR A 32 -2.05 -14.83 -5.19
C THR A 32 -1.24 -16.05 -4.80
N ALA A 33 -0.09 -16.29 -5.43
CA ALA A 33 0.66 -17.53 -5.25
C ALA A 33 1.73 -17.46 -4.15
N GLU A 34 2.15 -16.27 -3.74
CA GLU A 34 3.24 -16.09 -2.76
C GLU A 34 2.81 -15.25 -1.56
N LEU A 35 2.51 -13.96 -1.78
CA LEU A 35 2.31 -13.04 -0.65
C LEU A 35 1.00 -13.28 0.09
N GLY A 36 -0.06 -13.72 -0.61
CA GLY A 36 -1.33 -14.09 0.01
C GLY A 36 -1.18 -15.24 1.03
N PRO A 37 -0.65 -16.40 0.62
CA PRO A 37 -0.35 -17.51 1.52
C PRO A 37 0.57 -17.12 2.70
N GLN A 38 1.61 -16.32 2.45
CA GLN A 38 2.50 -15.82 3.51
C GLN A 38 1.76 -14.97 4.54
N LEU A 39 0.87 -14.07 4.10
CA LEU A 39 0.04 -13.28 5.02
C LEU A 39 -0.92 -14.13 5.83
N GLU A 40 -1.56 -15.11 5.20
CA GLU A 40 -2.47 -16.02 5.89
C GLU A 40 -1.74 -16.87 6.94
N ALA A 41 -0.56 -17.39 6.60
CA ALA A 41 0.30 -18.11 7.53
C ALA A 41 0.74 -17.21 8.71
N ALA A 42 1.16 -15.98 8.44
CA ALA A 42 1.52 -15.01 9.48
C ALA A 42 0.35 -14.70 10.41
N ARG A 43 -0.86 -14.47 9.86
CA ARG A 43 -2.08 -14.25 10.64
C ARG A 43 -2.44 -15.45 11.50
N ASN A 44 -2.38 -16.67 10.94
CA ASN A 44 -2.70 -17.89 11.67
C ASN A 44 -1.70 -18.15 12.80
N THR A 45 -0.41 -17.86 12.57
CA THR A 45 0.64 -17.96 13.59
C THR A 45 0.39 -16.97 14.73
N ALA A 46 0.06 -15.71 14.41
CA ALA A 46 -0.29 -14.70 15.41
C ALA A 46 -1.55 -15.09 16.21
N ALA A 47 -2.57 -15.62 15.54
CA ALA A 47 -3.79 -16.10 16.20
C ALA A 47 -3.52 -17.30 17.12
N ALA A 48 -2.68 -18.25 16.70
CA ALA A 48 -2.28 -19.39 17.52
C ALA A 48 -1.46 -18.96 18.75
N ALA A 49 -0.56 -17.99 18.60
CA ALA A 49 0.21 -17.43 19.71
C ALA A 49 -0.68 -16.71 20.74
N ALA A 50 -1.65 -15.91 20.27
CA ALA A 50 -2.63 -15.26 21.15
C ALA A 50 -3.51 -16.29 21.89
N ALA A 51 -3.99 -17.32 21.19
CA ALA A 51 -4.76 -18.40 21.79
C ALA A 51 -3.96 -19.18 22.85
N ALA A 52 -2.70 -19.51 22.56
CA ALA A 52 -1.81 -20.21 23.50
C ALA A 52 -1.51 -19.37 24.75
N ALA A 53 -1.42 -18.05 24.63
CA ALA A 53 -1.23 -17.14 25.74
C ALA A 53 -2.50 -16.91 26.59
N ALA A 54 -3.67 -17.37 26.12
CA ALA A 54 -4.99 -17.01 26.69
C ALA A 54 -5.20 -15.49 26.83
N VAL A 55 -4.53 -14.69 26.00
CA VAL A 55 -4.65 -13.23 25.95
C VAL A 55 -5.24 -12.85 24.59
N PRO A 56 -6.25 -11.96 24.51
CA PRO A 56 -6.70 -11.43 23.23
C PRO A 56 -5.52 -10.76 22.51
N SER A 57 -5.42 -10.92 21.18
CA SER A 57 -4.37 -10.29 20.37
C SER A 57 -4.20 -8.81 20.78
N PRO A 58 -2.99 -8.37 21.14
CA PRO A 58 -2.79 -7.04 21.69
C PRO A 58 -3.22 -5.99 20.68
N ALA A 59 -4.05 -5.05 21.13
CA ALA A 59 -4.40 -3.89 20.33
C ALA A 59 -3.16 -3.02 20.19
N VAL A 60 -2.80 -2.69 18.95
CA VAL A 60 -1.69 -1.78 18.66
C VAL A 60 -2.15 -0.33 18.58
N CYS A 61 -3.46 -0.11 18.55
CA CYS A 61 -4.09 1.19 18.67
C CYS A 61 -5.41 1.10 19.46
N VAL A 62 -5.69 2.11 20.28
CA VAL A 62 -6.98 2.28 20.94
C VAL A 62 -7.56 3.64 20.56
N SER A 63 -8.69 3.66 19.85
CA SER A 63 -9.33 4.91 19.39
C SER A 63 -9.78 5.79 20.56
N ALA A 64 -10.18 7.04 20.28
CA ALA A 64 -10.66 7.95 21.32
C ALA A 64 -11.96 7.42 21.97
N SER A 65 -12.77 6.70 21.20
CA SER A 65 -13.96 5.97 21.62
C SER A 65 -13.69 4.61 22.28
N GLY A 66 -12.42 4.22 22.47
CA GLY A 66 -12.03 2.97 23.14
C GLY A 66 -12.03 1.74 22.23
N VAL A 67 -12.20 1.90 20.92
CA VAL A 67 -12.15 0.80 19.95
C VAL A 67 -10.73 0.26 19.88
N ARG A 68 -10.59 -1.05 20.10
CA ARG A 68 -9.32 -1.77 20.05
C ARG A 68 -9.03 -2.19 18.61
N ILE A 69 -7.86 -1.81 18.10
CA ILE A 69 -7.45 -2.06 16.72
C ILE A 69 -6.17 -2.89 16.72
N GLY A 70 -6.22 -4.05 16.07
CA GLY A 70 -5.08 -4.93 15.89
C GLY A 70 -4.24 -4.59 14.66
N ALA A 71 -2.96 -4.91 14.70
CA ALA A 71 -2.09 -4.73 13.54
C ALA A 71 -2.43 -5.73 12.43
N GLY A 72 -2.36 -5.27 11.17
CA GLY A 72 -2.30 -6.16 10.03
C GLY A 72 -0.96 -6.91 9.94
N SER A 73 -0.93 -7.94 9.11
CA SER A 73 0.27 -8.68 8.72
C SER A 73 0.90 -8.05 7.46
N VAL A 74 2.21 -8.26 7.27
CA VAL A 74 2.91 -7.83 6.06
C VAL A 74 3.74 -8.98 5.51
N ALA A 75 3.76 -9.11 4.19
CA ALA A 75 4.61 -10.04 3.45
C ALA A 75 5.32 -9.29 2.33
N ALA A 76 6.52 -9.72 1.96
CA ALA A 76 7.26 -9.13 0.85
C ALA A 76 7.97 -10.22 0.05
N THR A 77 8.18 -9.98 -1.23
CA THR A 77 8.95 -10.90 -2.08
C THR A 77 10.38 -11.01 -1.58
N GLU A 78 10.95 -12.21 -1.70
CA GLU A 78 12.39 -12.39 -1.52
C GLU A 78 13.13 -11.67 -2.66
N GLY A 79 13.78 -10.55 -2.32
CA GLY A 79 14.49 -9.73 -3.29
C GLY A 79 13.60 -8.99 -4.29
N TYR A 80 14.20 -8.69 -5.45
CA TYR A 80 13.57 -7.91 -6.53
C TYR A 80 13.02 -8.84 -7.60
N VAL A 81 11.80 -8.57 -8.06
CA VAL A 81 11.15 -9.30 -9.15
C VAL A 81 10.96 -8.39 -10.37
N ARG A 82 10.95 -8.98 -11.57
CA ARG A 82 10.62 -8.26 -12.80
C ARG A 82 9.13 -8.42 -13.02
N LEU A 83 8.41 -7.32 -12.83
CA LEU A 83 6.98 -7.27 -13.06
C LEU A 83 6.73 -7.22 -14.57
N VAL A 84 6.05 -8.26 -15.04
CA VAL A 84 5.56 -8.34 -16.41
C VAL A 84 4.05 -8.16 -16.45
N TYR A 85 3.56 -7.52 -17.51
CA TYR A 85 2.14 -7.48 -17.79
C TYR A 85 1.67 -8.84 -18.29
N THR A 86 0.45 -9.24 -17.94
CA THR A 86 -0.19 -10.36 -18.65
C THR A 86 -0.32 -9.96 -20.12
N SER A 87 0.17 -10.82 -21.01
CA SER A 87 0.40 -10.58 -22.44
C SER A 87 -0.89 -10.44 -23.29
N GLY A 88 -1.94 -9.84 -22.73
CA GLY A 88 -3.24 -9.65 -23.39
C GLY A 88 -3.78 -8.22 -23.36
N ARG A 89 -3.08 -7.25 -22.74
CA ARG A 89 -3.50 -5.84 -22.79
C ARG A 89 -2.70 -5.08 -23.84
N ASP A 90 -3.40 -4.58 -24.85
CA ASP A 90 -2.91 -3.49 -25.70
C ASP A 90 -2.37 -2.37 -24.78
N PRO A 91 -1.06 -2.04 -24.84
CA PRO A 91 -0.46 -1.01 -24.00
C PRO A 91 -1.17 0.34 -24.11
N SER A 92 -1.73 0.64 -25.28
CA SER A 92 -2.50 1.85 -25.51
C SER A 92 -3.84 1.83 -24.79
N GLN A 93 -4.50 0.67 -24.72
CA GLN A 93 -5.74 0.47 -23.97
C GLN A 93 -5.51 0.52 -22.46
N ALA A 94 -4.41 -0.05 -21.97
CA ALA A 94 -4.02 0.04 -20.55
C ALA A 94 -3.74 1.49 -20.14
N THR A 95 -3.05 2.25 -21.00
CA THR A 95 -2.80 3.69 -20.77
C THR A 95 -4.10 4.49 -20.74
N ARG A 96 -5.00 4.26 -21.70
CA ARG A 96 -6.33 4.90 -21.74
C ARG A 96 -7.17 4.57 -20.49
N GLN A 97 -7.15 3.31 -20.05
CA GLN A 97 -7.88 2.91 -18.83
C GLN A 97 -7.28 3.51 -17.56
N ALA A 98 -5.95 3.57 -17.43
CA ALA A 98 -5.28 4.20 -16.30
C ALA A 98 -5.60 5.70 -16.24
N GLN A 99 -5.55 6.39 -17.38
CA GLN A 99 -5.96 7.80 -17.49
C GLN A 99 -7.44 7.98 -17.15
N ALA A 100 -8.33 7.15 -17.67
CA ALA A 100 -9.77 7.22 -17.37
C ALA A 100 -10.09 6.89 -15.90
N ALA A 101 -9.35 5.98 -15.27
CA ALA A 101 -9.47 5.68 -13.84
C ALA A 101 -8.94 6.84 -12.99
N ALA A 102 -7.80 7.43 -13.35
CA ALA A 102 -7.27 8.62 -12.69
C ALA A 102 -8.22 9.82 -12.81
N HIS A 103 -8.81 10.05 -14.00
CA HIS A 103 -9.82 11.09 -14.21
C HIS A 103 -11.09 10.84 -13.39
N ARG A 104 -11.58 9.59 -13.33
CA ARG A 104 -12.75 9.25 -12.50
C ARG A 104 -12.46 9.45 -11.01
N ALA A 105 -11.28 9.03 -10.53
CA ALA A 105 -10.88 9.26 -9.15
C ALA A 105 -10.73 10.76 -8.84
N ALA A 106 -10.14 11.53 -9.75
CA ALA A 106 -10.02 12.98 -9.63
C ALA A 106 -11.40 13.66 -9.63
N ALA A 107 -12.35 13.20 -10.44
CA ALA A 107 -13.72 13.70 -10.46
C ALA A 107 -14.49 13.37 -9.17
N LEU A 108 -14.35 12.14 -8.65
CA LEU A 108 -14.94 11.75 -7.35
C LEU A 108 -14.34 12.54 -6.17
N ASN A 109 -13.06 12.92 -6.27
CA ASN A 109 -12.38 13.74 -5.27
C ASN A 109 -12.52 15.25 -5.54
N ALA A 110 -13.12 15.66 -6.66
CA ALA A 110 -13.24 17.07 -7.04
C ALA A 110 -14.16 17.84 -6.09
N ASP A 111 -15.07 17.15 -5.41
CA ASP A 111 -15.94 17.72 -4.37
C ASP A 111 -15.15 18.18 -3.12
N ALA A 112 -13.86 17.81 -3.01
CA ALA A 112 -12.93 18.29 -1.99
C ALA A 112 -12.06 19.51 -2.43
N GLY A 113 -12.40 20.17 -3.54
CA GLY A 113 -11.89 21.51 -3.87
C GLY A 113 -10.49 21.61 -4.48
N ARG A 114 -9.91 20.53 -5.04
CA ARG A 114 -8.59 20.59 -5.72
C ARG A 114 -8.44 19.72 -6.98
N GLY A 115 -9.43 19.73 -7.88
CA GLY A 115 -9.39 18.99 -9.15
C GLY A 115 -8.13 19.25 -10.00
N ASP A 116 -7.58 20.47 -9.98
CA ASP A 116 -6.42 20.86 -10.78
C ASP A 116 -5.09 20.24 -10.29
N SER A 117 -4.98 19.86 -9.03
CA SER A 117 -3.73 19.29 -8.47
C SER A 117 -3.46 17.84 -8.87
N TYR A 118 -4.44 17.14 -9.43
CA TYR A 118 -4.28 15.77 -9.97
C TYR A 118 -3.87 15.72 -11.44
N ARG A 119 -3.75 16.87 -12.12
CA ARG A 119 -3.07 16.92 -13.42
C ARG A 119 -1.61 16.60 -13.17
N GLY A 120 -1.24 15.32 -13.31
CA GLY A 120 0.15 14.93 -13.41
C GLY A 120 0.79 15.82 -14.47
N SER A 121 1.82 16.59 -14.08
CA SER A 121 2.62 17.38 -14.99
C SER A 121 3.27 16.45 -16.02
N GLY A 122 2.53 16.13 -17.08
CA GLY A 122 3.12 15.72 -18.33
C GLY A 122 3.94 16.92 -18.78
N SER A 123 5.24 16.87 -18.51
CA SER A 123 6.20 17.84 -19.04
C SER A 123 6.04 17.88 -20.56
N THR A 124 5.29 18.86 -21.06
CA THR A 124 5.30 19.27 -22.46
C THR A 124 6.65 19.94 -22.72
N ALA A 125 7.68 19.12 -22.92
CA ALA A 125 8.91 19.57 -23.54
C ALA A 125 8.58 19.94 -24.99
N THR A 126 8.60 21.25 -25.27
CA THR A 126 8.53 21.81 -26.61
C THR A 126 9.85 21.47 -27.31
N GLY A 127 9.93 20.27 -27.89
CA GLY A 127 11.11 19.74 -28.56
C GLY A 127 10.71 19.07 -29.85
N THR A 128 11.37 19.48 -30.93
CA THR A 128 11.25 19.05 -32.33
C THR A 128 10.88 17.58 -32.50
N THR A 129 9.82 17.32 -33.27
CA THR A 129 9.27 15.99 -33.58
C THR A 129 10.21 15.20 -34.49
N THR A 130 11.16 14.49 -33.90
CA THR A 130 11.84 13.37 -34.59
C THR A 130 10.98 12.13 -34.41
N ARG A 131 10.31 11.70 -35.48
CA ARG A 131 9.60 10.40 -35.52
C ARG A 131 10.63 9.28 -35.44
N VAL A 132 10.88 8.77 -34.23
CA VAL A 132 11.56 7.49 -34.05
C VAL A 132 10.53 6.41 -34.34
N ALA A 133 10.81 5.56 -35.34
CA ALA A 133 9.99 4.41 -35.66
C ALA A 133 9.75 3.59 -34.38
N ALA A 134 8.49 3.24 -34.13
CA ALA A 134 8.10 2.32 -33.07
C ALA A 134 8.62 0.92 -33.42
N ALA A 135 9.91 0.68 -33.19
CA ALA A 135 10.38 -0.66 -32.91
C ALA A 135 9.59 -1.13 -31.68
N ALA A 136 8.97 -2.31 -31.77
CA ALA A 136 8.38 -2.99 -30.63
C ALA A 136 9.49 -3.30 -29.61
N THR A 137 9.91 -2.28 -28.89
CA THR A 137 10.78 -2.38 -27.73
C THR A 137 9.83 -2.70 -26.60
N THR A 138 9.76 -3.99 -26.26
CA THR A 138 9.20 -4.48 -25.01
C THR A 138 9.74 -3.56 -23.91
N ALA A 139 8.89 -2.68 -23.38
CA ALA A 139 9.31 -1.75 -22.34
C ALA A 139 9.95 -2.62 -21.24
N PRO A 140 11.19 -2.34 -20.80
CA PRO A 140 11.85 -3.16 -19.80
C PRO A 140 10.93 -3.24 -18.59
N GLY A 141 10.48 -4.45 -18.25
CA GLY A 141 9.49 -4.67 -17.20
C GLY A 141 9.89 -3.98 -15.89
N LEU A 142 8.91 -3.45 -15.14
CA LEU A 142 9.15 -2.74 -13.89
C LEU A 142 9.81 -3.68 -12.89
N MET A 143 11.02 -3.35 -12.45
CA MET A 143 11.70 -4.09 -11.38
C MET A 143 11.33 -3.51 -10.02
N GLY A 144 10.98 -4.38 -9.08
CA GLY A 144 10.76 -3.95 -7.70
C GLY A 144 10.57 -5.10 -6.74
N ARG A 145 10.81 -4.82 -5.46
CA ARG A 145 10.39 -5.65 -4.33
C ARG A 145 8.92 -5.35 -4.07
N VAL A 146 8.09 -6.37 -4.05
CA VAL A 146 6.65 -6.22 -3.82
C VAL A 146 6.36 -6.50 -2.36
N THR A 147 5.78 -5.54 -1.66
CA THR A 147 5.29 -5.72 -0.29
C THR A 147 3.78 -5.64 -0.28
N LEU A 148 3.12 -6.59 0.37
CA LEU A 148 1.68 -6.61 0.60
C LEU A 148 1.42 -6.50 2.10
N ALA A 149 0.66 -5.50 2.50
CA ALA A 149 0.17 -5.32 3.86
C ALA A 149 -1.31 -5.62 3.92
N SER A 150 -1.74 -6.47 4.86
CA SER A 150 -3.16 -6.69 5.11
C SER A 150 -3.81 -5.46 5.72
N ILE A 151 -5.15 -5.41 5.67
CA ILE A 151 -5.91 -4.46 6.47
C ILE A 151 -5.62 -4.65 7.97
N ALA A 152 -5.73 -3.57 8.74
CA ALA A 152 -5.74 -3.64 10.19
C ALA A 152 -7.01 -4.34 10.70
N ASP A 153 -6.93 -4.93 11.89
CA ASP A 153 -8.04 -5.64 12.49
C ASP A 153 -8.95 -4.64 13.22
N LEU A 154 -10.00 -4.21 12.52
CA LEU A 154 -11.03 -3.30 13.00
C LEU A 154 -12.39 -4.01 12.97
N PRO A 155 -13.12 -4.08 14.09
CA PRO A 155 -14.48 -4.62 14.12
C PRO A 155 -15.39 -3.91 13.12
N LYS A 156 -16.18 -4.65 12.35
CA LYS A 156 -17.00 -4.10 11.27
C LYS A 156 -18.05 -3.11 11.77
N ASP A 157 -18.60 -3.38 12.94
CA ASP A 157 -19.56 -2.55 13.67
C ASP A 157 -18.94 -1.27 14.26
N ALA A 158 -17.61 -1.20 14.35
CA ALA A 158 -16.89 -0.01 14.79
C ALA A 158 -16.56 0.98 13.65
N VAL A 159 -16.90 0.66 12.40
CA VAL A 159 -16.69 1.56 11.25
C VAL A 159 -17.82 2.59 11.21
N ALA A 160 -17.54 3.82 11.63
CA ALA A 160 -18.49 4.93 11.61
C ALA A 160 -18.48 5.68 10.27
N ASP A 161 -17.30 5.99 9.72
CA ASP A 161 -17.15 6.78 8.50
C ASP A 161 -15.77 6.56 7.86
N THR A 162 -15.71 6.36 6.54
CA THR A 162 -14.45 6.12 5.80
C THR A 162 -13.84 7.39 5.19
N THR A 163 -14.50 8.54 5.29
CA THR A 163 -14.02 9.83 4.75
C THR A 163 -12.64 10.17 5.29
N GLY A 164 -11.62 10.41 4.46
CA GLY A 164 -10.27 10.74 4.92
C GLY A 164 -9.41 9.54 5.37
N ALA A 165 -9.88 8.30 5.24
CA ALA A 165 -9.06 7.11 5.55
C ALA A 165 -7.85 6.99 4.61
N GLY A 166 -8.02 7.36 3.34
CA GLY A 166 -6.93 7.42 2.35
C GLY A 166 -5.89 8.48 2.68
N ASP A 167 -6.32 9.69 3.06
CA ASP A 167 -5.42 10.77 3.47
C ASP A 167 -4.65 10.40 4.74
N SER A 168 -5.32 9.74 5.69
CA SER A 168 -4.72 9.25 6.93
C SER A 168 -3.68 8.15 6.65
N PHE A 169 -3.97 7.25 5.71
CA PHE A 169 -3.02 6.25 5.24
C PHE A 169 -1.78 6.91 4.62
N ILE A 170 -1.96 7.80 3.64
CA ILE A 170 -0.86 8.48 2.95
C ILE A 170 -0.06 9.35 3.92
N GLY A 171 -0.72 10.11 4.79
CA GLY A 171 -0.05 10.92 5.82
C GLY A 171 0.82 10.08 6.75
N SER A 172 0.36 8.89 7.10
CA SER A 172 1.13 7.93 7.90
C SER A 172 2.30 7.31 7.13
N VAL A 173 2.12 7.05 5.83
CA VAL A 173 3.24 6.62 4.97
C VAL A 173 4.32 7.71 4.93
N LEU A 174 3.92 8.98 4.74
CA LEU A 174 4.86 10.10 4.74
C LEU A 174 5.57 10.24 6.09
N TYR A 175 4.85 10.09 7.21
CA TYR A 175 5.44 10.06 8.54
C TYR A 175 6.49 8.94 8.67
N GLY A 176 6.16 7.72 8.25
CA GLY A 176 7.09 6.59 8.35
C GLY A 176 8.36 6.81 7.52
N LEU A 177 8.22 7.30 6.29
CA LEU A 177 9.36 7.65 5.45
C LEU A 177 10.22 8.76 6.07
N ALA A 178 9.59 9.83 6.59
CA ALA A 178 10.28 10.95 7.20
C ALA A 178 11.00 10.60 8.52
N THR A 179 10.54 9.55 9.20
CA THR A 179 11.12 9.07 10.47
C THR A 179 12.05 7.88 10.29
N GLY A 180 12.28 7.42 9.07
CA GLY A 180 13.16 6.28 8.78
C GLY A 180 12.58 4.93 9.19
N LEU A 181 11.26 4.80 9.31
CA LEU A 181 10.62 3.52 9.55
C LEU A 181 10.86 2.56 8.37
N PRO A 182 11.16 1.28 8.63
CA PRO A 182 11.17 0.26 7.59
C PRO A 182 9.85 0.25 6.82
N LEU A 183 9.90 0.05 5.50
CA LEU A 183 8.72 0.08 4.64
C LEU A 183 7.58 -0.86 5.11
N PRO A 184 7.85 -2.13 5.53
CA PRO A 184 6.82 -2.98 6.12
C PRO A 184 6.15 -2.36 7.35
N ALA A 185 6.93 -1.76 8.26
CA ALA A 185 6.41 -1.11 9.46
C ALA A 185 5.60 0.14 9.12
N THR A 186 6.05 0.93 8.14
CA THR A 186 5.34 2.09 7.62
C THR A 186 3.95 1.71 7.10
N LEU A 187 3.82 0.61 6.34
CA LEU A 187 2.52 0.14 5.87
C LEU A 187 1.62 -0.36 7.00
N ARG A 188 2.18 -1.03 8.02
CA ARG A 188 1.41 -1.45 9.22
C ARG A 188 0.87 -0.25 9.96
N LEU A 189 1.71 0.75 10.21
CA LEU A 189 1.31 2.01 10.84
C LEU A 189 0.19 2.68 10.04
N ALA A 190 0.37 2.82 8.73
CA ALA A 190 -0.61 3.47 7.86
C ALA A 190 -1.97 2.75 7.85
N ALA A 191 -1.98 1.41 7.82
CA ALA A 191 -3.21 0.63 7.90
C ALA A 191 -3.93 0.83 9.25
N VAL A 192 -3.18 0.85 10.35
CA VAL A 192 -3.74 1.06 11.70
C VAL A 192 -4.30 2.47 11.87
N VAL A 193 -3.57 3.50 11.43
CA VAL A 193 -4.02 4.90 11.51
C VAL A 193 -5.26 5.13 10.65
N ALA A 194 -5.30 4.55 9.43
CA ALA A 194 -6.48 4.61 8.57
C ALA A 194 -7.69 3.89 9.18
N ALA A 195 -7.47 2.74 9.82
CA ALA A 195 -8.54 2.04 10.54
C ALA A 195 -9.03 2.83 11.76
N CYS A 196 -8.14 3.43 12.53
CA CYS A 196 -8.51 4.29 13.66
C CYS A 196 -9.31 5.51 13.20
N LYS A 197 -8.90 6.12 12.07
CA LYS A 197 -9.68 7.20 11.45
C LYS A 197 -11.13 6.77 11.25
N CYS A 198 -11.36 5.54 10.82
CA CYS A 198 -12.70 5.07 10.48
C CYS A 198 -13.67 4.96 11.68
N THR A 199 -13.21 5.11 12.92
CA THR A 199 -14.06 4.97 14.12
C THR A 199 -14.86 6.21 14.46
N GLU A 200 -14.62 7.34 13.78
CA GLU A 200 -15.31 8.61 14.06
C GLU A 200 -15.78 9.30 12.77
N LEU A 201 -16.84 10.10 12.88
CA LEU A 201 -17.41 10.85 11.77
C LEU A 201 -16.51 12.03 11.34
N GLY A 202 -16.29 12.17 10.04
CA GLY A 202 -15.50 13.24 9.42
C GLY A 202 -14.05 12.84 9.13
N ALA A 203 -13.34 13.67 8.36
CA ALA A 203 -12.02 13.33 7.80
C ALA A 203 -10.86 13.23 8.81
N ARG A 204 -10.98 13.87 9.98
CA ARG A 204 -9.90 14.06 10.96
C ARG A 204 -10.20 13.59 12.39
N PRO A 205 -11.44 13.63 12.91
CA PRO A 205 -11.71 13.34 14.32
C PRO A 205 -11.22 11.98 14.81
N GLY A 206 -11.23 10.95 13.96
CA GLY A 206 -10.77 9.61 14.32
C GLY A 206 -9.24 9.40 14.27
N LEU A 207 -8.46 10.43 13.94
CA LEU A 207 -7.00 10.30 13.89
C LEU A 207 -6.44 10.02 15.29
N PRO A 208 -5.59 8.99 15.44
CA PRO A 208 -4.98 8.67 16.72
C PRO A 208 -3.91 9.70 17.09
N ILE A 209 -3.79 10.00 18.37
CA ILE A 209 -2.62 10.66 18.94
C ILE A 209 -1.55 9.64 19.35
N ARG A 210 -0.31 10.09 19.57
CA ARG A 210 0.83 9.19 19.85
C ARG A 210 0.60 8.24 21.02
N SER A 211 -0.07 8.68 22.09
CA SER A 211 -0.35 7.84 23.27
C SER A 211 -1.36 6.72 23.02
N GLN A 212 -2.11 6.80 21.91
CA GLN A 212 -3.06 5.76 21.50
C GLN A 212 -2.39 4.65 20.69
N LEU A 213 -1.17 4.87 20.19
CA LEU A 213 -0.42 3.92 19.40
C LEU A 213 0.58 3.16 20.28
N ALA A 214 0.67 1.85 20.08
CA ALA A 214 1.68 1.03 20.73
C ALA A 214 3.09 1.42 20.25
N LEU A 215 4.06 1.40 21.17
CA LEU A 215 5.44 1.79 20.86
C LEU A 215 6.07 0.93 19.76
N GLU A 216 5.75 -0.36 19.71
CA GLU A 216 6.24 -1.29 18.68
C GLU A 216 5.83 -0.89 17.25
N LEU A 217 4.73 -0.14 17.10
CA LEU A 217 4.25 0.34 15.81
C LEU A 217 5.07 1.53 15.31
N LEU A 218 5.67 2.28 16.22
CA LEU A 218 6.48 3.47 15.95
C LEU A 218 7.99 3.20 16.01
N HIS A 219 8.40 2.15 16.71
CA HIS A 219 9.78 1.71 16.86
C HIS A 219 9.81 0.18 16.77
N PRO A 220 9.68 -0.40 15.56
CA PRO A 220 9.79 -1.84 15.41
C PRO A 220 11.20 -2.27 15.81
N THR A 221 11.31 -3.21 16.76
CA THR A 221 12.58 -3.87 17.04
C THR A 221 13.08 -4.53 15.77
N ALA A 222 14.34 -4.27 15.41
CA ALA A 222 15.01 -5.00 14.33
C ALA A 222 14.97 -6.49 14.71
N VAL A 223 14.32 -7.30 13.87
CA VAL A 223 14.37 -8.76 13.91
C VAL A 223 15.55 -9.19 13.06
#